data_AF-U2IKF0-F1
#
_entry.id   AF-U2IKF0-F1
#
_cell.length_a   1.000
_cell.length_b   1.000
_cell.length_c   1.000
_cell.angle_alpha   90.00
_cell.angle_beta   90.00
_cell.angle_gamma   90.00
#
_symmetry.space_group_name_H-M   'P 1'
#
loop_
_entity.id
_entity.type
_entity.pdbx_description
1 polymer ?
#
loop_
_entity_poly.entity_id
_entity_poly.type
_entity_poly.pdbx_seq_one_letter_code
_entity_poly.pdbx_strand_id
1 'polypeptide(L)'
;MKKFEEVYSQHTEMPYIAAKYQDKLRRKLISKRNMERTAEGLLLGHIILLWRVHFGTYTTESPLHKYFYTTYGIDAQKELDWLIEAGYVRLMTAQESLQYLRAGQIKDFLKSKEVKGLSKMKRADLDQSMAQVYSEAGLV
;
A
#
# COMPACT_ATOMS: atom_id res chain seq x y z
N MET A 1 -14.60 26.96 19.57
CA MET A 1 -13.58 25.88 19.46
C MET A 1 -12.54 26.35 18.45
N LYS A 2 -11.23 26.28 18.75
CA LYS A 2 -10.19 26.80 17.84
C LYS A 2 -10.24 26.10 16.47
N LYS A 3 -9.92 26.85 15.41
CA LYS A 3 -9.81 26.31 14.05
C LYS A 3 -8.53 25.48 13.94
N PHE A 4 -8.48 24.47 13.06
CA PHE A 4 -7.30 23.60 12.95
C PHE A 4 -6.07 24.38 12.45
N GLU A 5 -6.29 25.39 11.62
CA GLU A 5 -5.29 26.31 11.10
C GLU A 5 -4.57 27.07 12.22
N GLU A 6 -5.31 27.49 13.26
CA GLU A 6 -4.72 28.15 14.44
C GLU A 6 -3.91 27.16 15.29
N VAL A 7 -4.44 25.94 15.44
CA VAL A 7 -3.85 24.88 16.26
C VAL A 7 -2.53 24.37 15.66
N TYR A 8 -2.47 24.27 14.33
CA TYR A 8 -1.30 23.79 13.58
C TYR A 8 -0.46 24.94 13.00
N SER A 9 -0.68 26.18 13.43
CA SER A 9 0.04 27.38 12.95
C SER A 9 1.56 27.33 13.13
N GLN A 10 2.05 26.42 13.97
CA GLN A 10 3.47 26.25 14.28
C GLN A 10 4.06 24.98 13.65
N HIS A 11 3.32 24.32 12.77
CA HIS A 11 3.80 23.21 11.97
C HIS A 11 4.37 23.76 10.67
N THR A 12 5.44 23.15 10.19
CA THR A 12 6.05 23.53 8.90
C THR A 12 5.09 23.32 7.74
N GLU A 13 4.23 22.29 7.84
CA GLU A 13 3.18 21.98 6.88
C GLU A 13 1.87 21.65 7.61
N MET A 14 0.74 22.06 7.03
CA MET A 14 -0.57 21.75 7.56
C MET A 14 -0.87 20.25 7.39
N PRO A 15 -1.20 19.52 8.48
CA PRO A 15 -1.62 18.13 8.33
C PRO A 15 -2.92 18.02 7.54
N TYR A 16 -3.06 16.93 6.79
CA TYR A 16 -4.32 16.54 6.19
C TYR A 16 -5.33 16.15 7.27
N ILE A 17 -6.47 16.85 7.30
CA ILE A 17 -7.53 16.67 8.28
C ILE A 17 -8.72 15.93 7.66
N ALA A 18 -8.70 14.61 7.72
CA ALA A 18 -9.85 13.79 7.32
C ALA A 18 -11.06 14.05 8.23
N ALA A 19 -12.22 14.35 7.62
CA ALA A 19 -13.47 14.68 8.33
C ALA A 19 -13.83 13.65 9.42
N LYS A 20 -13.67 12.35 9.09
CA LYS A 20 -13.93 11.21 9.99
C LYS A 20 -13.13 11.25 11.31
N TYR A 21 -12.00 11.95 11.35
CA TYR A 21 -11.09 11.93 12.49
C TYR A 21 -10.95 13.27 13.22
N GLN A 22 -11.73 14.29 12.84
CA GLN A 22 -11.64 15.62 13.45
C GLN A 22 -11.80 15.61 14.97
N ASP A 23 -12.79 14.89 15.51
CA ASP A 23 -13.02 14.81 16.96
C ASP A 23 -11.83 14.20 17.70
N LYS A 24 -11.19 13.20 17.08
CA LYS A 24 -9.99 12.58 17.63
C LYS A 24 -8.81 13.54 17.59
N LEU A 25 -8.65 14.28 16.49
CA LEU A 25 -7.60 15.27 16.33
C LEU A 25 -7.76 16.44 17.30
N ARG A 26 -8.99 16.85 17.61
CA ARG A 26 -9.27 17.86 18.64
C ARG A 26 -8.82 17.42 20.04
N ARG A 27 -8.79 16.11 20.32
CA ARG A 27 -8.31 15.54 21.60
C ARG A 27 -6.80 15.27 21.60
N LYS A 28 -6.24 14.85 20.46
CA LYS A 28 -4.83 14.53 20.30
C LYS A 28 -4.32 15.08 18.97
N LEU A 29 -3.51 16.13 19.07
CA LEU A 29 -2.90 16.80 17.93
C LEU A 29 -1.85 15.92 17.26
N ILE A 30 -1.69 16.12 15.95
CA ILE A 30 -0.56 15.60 15.18
C ILE A 30 0.72 16.34 15.59
N SER A 31 1.80 15.61 15.81
CA SER A 31 3.08 16.18 16.24
C SER A 31 3.74 16.99 15.12
N LYS A 32 4.41 18.10 15.47
CA LYS A 32 5.15 18.97 14.53
C LYS A 32 6.13 18.20 13.65
N ARG A 33 6.93 17.33 14.28
CA ARG A 33 7.93 16.48 13.61
C ARG A 33 7.36 15.61 12.49
N ASN A 34 6.06 15.28 12.53
CA ASN A 34 5.43 14.46 11.50
C ASN A 34 5.13 15.27 10.24
N MET A 35 5.09 16.60 10.36
CA MET A 35 4.89 17.56 9.28
C MET A 35 6.19 18.28 8.88
N GLU A 36 7.34 17.71 9.24
CA GLU A 36 8.65 18.16 8.80
C GLU A 36 9.11 17.23 7.68
N ARG A 37 9.46 17.80 6.53
CA ARG A 37 9.98 17.05 5.38
C ARG A 37 11.45 16.74 5.58
N THR A 38 11.88 15.57 5.11
CA THR A 38 13.30 15.24 4.94
C THR A 38 13.92 16.06 3.80
N ALA A 39 15.24 15.97 3.61
CA ALA A 39 15.94 16.62 2.50
C ALA A 39 15.43 16.15 1.12
N GLU A 40 14.94 14.91 1.05
CA GLU A 40 14.33 14.28 -0.13
C GLU A 40 12.85 14.66 -0.30
N GLY A 41 12.31 15.52 0.58
CA GLY A 41 10.92 15.98 0.51
C GLY A 41 9.89 15.02 1.11
N LEU A 42 10.31 13.99 1.86
CA LEU A 42 9.41 13.00 2.43
C LEU A 42 8.91 13.40 3.82
N LEU A 43 7.62 13.24 4.09
CA LEU A 43 7.09 13.31 5.46
C LEU A 43 7.27 11.97 6.17
N LEU A 44 7.25 11.97 7.50
CA LEU A 44 7.29 10.71 8.27
C LEU A 44 6.15 9.76 7.89
N GLY A 45 4.99 10.29 7.48
CA GLY A 45 3.91 9.47 6.92
C GLY A 45 4.32 8.68 5.67
N HIS A 46 5.13 9.27 4.78
CA HIS A 46 5.64 8.60 3.58
C HIS A 46 6.62 7.49 3.96
N ILE A 47 7.54 7.76 4.90
CA ILE A 47 8.49 6.74 5.39
C ILE A 47 7.75 5.53 5.94
N ILE A 48 6.64 5.73 6.64
CA ILE A 48 5.82 4.63 7.16
C ILE A 48 5.07 3.90 6.05
N LEU A 49 4.58 4.58 5.01
CA LEU A 49 4.02 3.91 3.83
C LEU A 49 5.08 3.01 3.15
N LEU A 50 6.28 3.56 2.90
CA LEU A 50 7.39 2.82 2.30
C LEU A 50 7.80 1.62 3.14
N TRP A 51 7.89 1.79 4.45
CA TRP A 51 8.19 0.70 5.36
C TRP A 51 7.13 -0.41 5.34
N ARG A 52 5.83 -0.05 5.27
CA ARG A 52 4.76 -1.05 5.10
C ARG A 52 4.90 -1.84 3.80
N VAL A 53 5.20 -1.16 2.69
CA VAL A 53 5.41 -1.80 1.38
C VAL A 53 6.62 -2.73 1.43
N HIS A 54 7.72 -2.28 2.04
CA HIS A 54 8.97 -3.03 2.12
C HIS A 54 8.85 -4.38 2.84
N PHE A 55 7.91 -4.53 3.78
CA PHE A 55 7.66 -5.83 4.42
C PHE A 55 7.23 -6.94 3.45
N GLY A 56 6.86 -6.60 2.22
CA GLY A 56 6.51 -7.56 1.19
C GLY A 56 5.17 -8.25 1.42
N THR A 57 4.35 -7.79 2.37
CA THR A 57 2.97 -8.29 2.60
C THR A 57 1.90 -7.27 2.21
N TYR A 58 2.31 -6.10 1.72
CA TYR A 58 1.42 -5.02 1.32
C TYR A 58 0.96 -5.21 -0.13
N THR A 59 -0.35 -5.24 -0.32
CA THR A 59 -1.01 -5.42 -1.61
C THR A 59 -1.92 -4.24 -1.92
N THR A 60 -2.43 -4.16 -3.16
CA THR A 60 -3.42 -3.16 -3.56
C THR A 60 -4.75 -3.26 -2.79
N GLU A 61 -5.01 -4.40 -2.15
CA GLU A 61 -6.17 -4.63 -1.28
C GLU A 61 -5.91 -4.29 0.19
N SER A 62 -4.66 -3.97 0.54
CA SER A 62 -4.29 -3.72 1.93
C SER A 62 -4.94 -2.45 2.46
N PRO A 63 -5.65 -2.50 3.60
CA PRO A 63 -6.34 -1.32 4.11
C PRO A 63 -5.35 -0.27 4.61
N LEU A 64 -5.69 0.99 4.32
CA LEU A 64 -5.00 2.15 4.85
C LEU A 64 -5.37 2.34 6.33
N HIS A 65 -4.37 2.27 7.20
CA HIS A 65 -4.61 2.33 8.63
C HIS A 65 -4.87 3.76 9.12
N LYS A 66 -5.78 3.92 10.09
CA LYS A 66 -6.19 5.23 10.64
C LYS A 66 -5.06 6.12 11.15
N TYR A 67 -3.89 5.57 11.49
CA TYR A 67 -2.77 6.35 12.02
C TYR A 67 -2.18 7.29 10.96
N PHE A 68 -2.37 7.04 9.67
CA PHE A 68 -1.89 7.96 8.64
C PHE A 68 -2.59 9.31 8.77
N TYR A 69 -3.88 9.29 9.07
CA TYR A 69 -4.68 10.49 9.31
C TYR A 69 -4.54 11.02 10.74
N THR A 70 -4.41 10.15 11.75
CA THR A 70 -4.48 10.59 13.16
C THR A 70 -3.14 10.79 13.84
N THR A 71 -2.06 10.27 13.25
CA THR A 71 -0.72 10.35 13.80
C THR A 71 0.18 11.10 12.82
N TYR A 72 0.22 10.69 11.54
CA TYR A 72 1.15 11.24 10.56
C TYR A 72 0.60 12.42 9.77
N GLY A 73 -0.72 12.63 9.76
CA GLY A 73 -1.33 13.79 9.14
C GLY A 73 -1.29 13.80 7.62
N ILE A 74 -1.30 12.63 6.97
CA ILE A 74 -1.28 12.53 5.51
C ILE A 74 -2.57 11.94 4.95
N ASP A 75 -2.92 12.32 3.73
CA ASP A 75 -3.94 11.63 2.93
C ASP A 75 -3.30 10.36 2.37
N ALA A 76 -3.48 9.24 3.08
CA ALA A 76 -2.67 8.06 2.85
C ALA A 76 -2.80 7.46 1.45
N GLN A 77 -3.96 7.59 0.80
CA GLN A 77 -4.13 7.10 -0.58
C GLN A 77 -3.42 8.02 -1.55
N LYS A 78 -3.69 9.33 -1.46
CA LYS A 78 -3.07 10.33 -2.32
C LYS A 78 -1.54 10.30 -2.24
N GLU A 79 -0.99 10.19 -1.03
CA GLU A 79 0.47 10.11 -0.85
C GLU A 79 1.05 8.77 -1.34
N LEU A 80 0.30 7.67 -1.25
CA LEU A 80 0.72 6.40 -1.83
C LEU A 80 0.77 6.49 -3.37
N ASP A 81 -0.22 7.12 -3.99
CA ASP A 81 -0.25 7.35 -5.43
C ASP A 81 0.94 8.21 -5.86
N TRP A 82 1.23 9.29 -5.12
CA TRP A 82 2.42 10.11 -5.36
C TRP A 82 3.73 9.33 -5.21
N LEU A 83 3.84 8.45 -4.21
CA LEU A 83 5.03 7.59 -4.05
C LEU A 83 5.23 6.62 -5.22
N ILE A 84 4.14 6.20 -5.87
CA ILE A 84 4.21 5.38 -7.09
C ILE A 84 4.69 6.25 -8.27
N GLU A 85 4.10 7.42 -8.46
CA GLU A 85 4.48 8.35 -9.53
C GLU A 85 5.93 8.82 -9.41
N ALA A 86 6.40 9.06 -8.20
CA ALA A 86 7.77 9.47 -7.89
C ALA A 86 8.78 8.30 -7.95
N GLY A 87 8.33 7.06 -8.20
CA GLY A 87 9.19 5.89 -8.37
C GLY A 87 9.73 5.29 -7.08
N TYR A 88 9.23 5.70 -5.90
CA TYR A 88 9.58 5.08 -4.63
C TYR A 88 8.87 3.73 -4.40
N VAL A 89 7.69 3.57 -5.00
CA VAL A 89 6.91 2.33 -4.97
C VAL A 89 6.62 1.90 -6.40
N ARG A 90 6.70 0.60 -6.67
CA ARG A 90 6.32 0.03 -7.96
C ARG A 90 5.14 -0.92 -7.78
N LEU A 91 4.18 -0.84 -8.69
CA LEU A 91 3.15 -1.87 -8.80
C LEU A 91 3.76 -3.15 -9.38
N MET A 92 3.48 -4.26 -8.72
CA MET A 92 3.81 -5.57 -9.25
C MET A 92 2.96 -5.86 -10.47
N THR A 93 3.54 -6.53 -11.45
CA THR A 93 2.82 -7.18 -12.54
C THR A 93 1.92 -8.30 -12.00
N ALA A 94 0.93 -8.71 -12.78
CA ALA A 94 0.07 -9.83 -12.45
C ALA A 94 0.91 -11.10 -12.21
N GLN A 95 1.91 -11.39 -13.06
CA GLN A 95 2.83 -12.50 -12.85
C GLN A 95 3.63 -12.39 -11.54
N GLU A 96 4.22 -11.23 -11.24
CA GLU A 96 4.95 -11.03 -9.98
C GLU A 96 4.05 -11.17 -8.74
N SER A 97 2.78 -10.81 -8.87
CA SER A 97 1.81 -10.89 -7.77
C SER A 97 1.37 -12.31 -7.44
N LEU A 98 1.62 -13.31 -8.31
CA LEU A 98 1.22 -14.70 -8.09
C LEU A 98 1.77 -15.28 -6.79
N GLN A 99 2.93 -14.80 -6.32
CA GLN A 99 3.53 -15.20 -5.05
C GLN A 99 2.60 -14.98 -3.84
N TYR A 100 1.65 -14.05 -3.93
CA TYR A 100 0.67 -13.77 -2.88
C TYR A 100 -0.55 -14.67 -2.91
N LEU A 101 -0.76 -15.43 -3.99
CA LEU A 101 -1.87 -16.37 -4.09
C LEU A 101 -1.54 -17.70 -3.41
N ARG A 102 -2.56 -18.32 -2.81
CA ARG A 102 -2.43 -19.69 -2.29
C ARG A 102 -2.34 -20.69 -3.44
N ALA A 103 -1.68 -21.82 -3.19
CA ALA A 103 -1.53 -22.87 -4.21
C ALA A 103 -2.86 -23.36 -4.79
N GLY A 104 -3.94 -23.38 -4.00
CA GLY A 104 -5.29 -23.71 -4.49
C GLY A 104 -5.78 -22.75 -5.56
N GLN A 105 -5.64 -21.44 -5.33
CA GLN A 105 -6.05 -20.40 -6.29
C GLN A 105 -5.28 -20.54 -7.60
N ILE A 106 -3.97 -20.80 -7.54
CA ILE A 106 -3.16 -21.03 -8.74
C ILE A 106 -3.61 -22.28 -9.50
N LYS A 107 -3.95 -23.35 -8.79
CA LYS A 107 -4.51 -24.56 -9.43
C LYS A 107 -5.84 -24.26 -10.11
N ASP A 108 -6.67 -23.40 -9.55
CA ASP A 108 -7.94 -23.01 -10.17
C ASP A 108 -7.71 -22.24 -11.49
N PHE A 109 -6.73 -21.32 -11.52
CA PHE A 109 -6.29 -20.69 -12.77
C PHE A 109 -5.84 -21.72 -13.80
N LEU A 110 -4.87 -22.58 -13.46
CA LEU A 110 -4.36 -23.60 -14.39
C LEU A 110 -5.44 -24.59 -14.87
N LYS A 111 -6.41 -24.92 -14.01
CA LYS A 111 -7.54 -25.78 -14.37
C LYS A 111 -8.45 -25.13 -15.42
N SER A 112 -8.60 -23.80 -15.40
CA SER A 112 -9.35 -23.07 -16.43
C SER A 112 -8.71 -23.16 -17.83
N LYS A 113 -7.42 -23.54 -17.88
CA LYS A 113 -6.66 -23.81 -19.12
C LYS A 113 -6.46 -25.30 -19.37
N GLU A 114 -7.25 -26.15 -18.70
CA GLU A 114 -7.26 -27.60 -18.85
C GLU A 114 -5.94 -28.31 -18.51
N VAL A 115 -5.06 -27.68 -17.72
CA VAL A 115 -3.80 -28.30 -17.26
C VAL A 115 -4.09 -29.48 -16.34
N LYS A 116 -3.52 -30.64 -16.64
CA LYS A 116 -3.71 -31.90 -15.89
C LYS A 116 -2.60 -32.13 -14.87
N GLY A 117 -2.84 -33.01 -13.89
CA GLY A 117 -1.81 -33.43 -12.92
C GLY A 117 -1.56 -32.45 -11.75
N LEU A 118 -2.39 -31.41 -11.60
CA LEU A 118 -2.22 -30.33 -10.61
C LEU A 118 -2.15 -30.80 -9.14
N SER A 119 -2.71 -31.96 -8.81
CA SER A 119 -2.71 -32.48 -7.42
C SER A 119 -1.31 -32.78 -6.91
N LYS A 120 -0.38 -33.20 -7.79
CA LYS A 120 0.99 -33.60 -7.44
C LYS A 120 2.00 -32.45 -7.54
N MET A 121 1.63 -31.34 -8.17
CA MET A 121 2.52 -30.19 -8.39
C MET A 121 2.83 -29.46 -7.09
N LYS A 122 4.13 -29.20 -6.86
CA LYS A 122 4.62 -28.29 -5.82
C LYS A 122 4.52 -26.85 -6.29
N ARG A 123 4.78 -25.90 -5.38
CA ARG A 123 4.67 -24.47 -5.67
C ARG A 123 5.50 -24.05 -6.90
N ALA A 124 6.75 -24.49 -6.97
CA ALA A 124 7.63 -24.19 -8.11
C ALA A 124 7.06 -24.72 -9.44
N ASP A 125 6.50 -25.93 -9.46
CA ASP A 125 5.89 -26.52 -10.66
C ASP A 125 4.64 -25.72 -11.11
N LEU A 126 3.86 -25.23 -10.14
CA LEU A 126 2.70 -24.39 -10.40
C LEU A 126 3.12 -23.04 -10.99
N ASP A 127 4.12 -22.39 -10.41
CA ASP A 127 4.63 -21.10 -10.91
C ASP A 127 5.21 -21.24 -12.33
N GLN A 128 5.95 -22.33 -12.59
CA GLN A 128 6.44 -22.64 -13.94
C GLN A 128 5.30 -22.88 -14.93
N SER A 129 4.27 -23.63 -14.53
CA SER A 129 3.10 -23.88 -15.38
C SER A 129 2.34 -22.58 -15.67
N MET A 130 2.22 -21.68 -14.70
CA MET A 130 1.61 -20.36 -14.89
C MET A 130 2.37 -19.56 -15.96
N ALA A 131 3.70 -19.50 -15.87
CA ALA A 131 4.53 -18.77 -16.83
C ALA A 131 4.49 -19.35 -18.25
N GLN A 132 4.22 -20.66 -18.40
CA GLN A 132 4.10 -21.31 -19.72
C GLN A 132 2.74 -21.11 -20.38
N VAL A 133 1.68 -21.05 -19.57
CA VAL A 133 0.30 -21.09 -20.07
C VAL A 133 -0.31 -19.68 -20.14
N TYR A 134 0.13 -18.76 -19.30
CA TYR A 134 -0.38 -17.41 -19.22
C TYR A 134 0.66 -16.37 -19.62
N SER A 135 0.29 -15.52 -20.57
CA SER A 135 0.91 -14.21 -20.72
C SER A 135 0.39 -13.26 -19.65
N GLU A 136 1.11 -12.15 -19.43
CA GLU A 136 0.70 -11.08 -18.52
C GLU A 136 -0.73 -10.59 -18.79
N ALA A 137 -1.07 -10.32 -20.06
CA ALA A 137 -2.41 -9.89 -20.46
C ALA A 137 -3.51 -10.93 -20.20
N GLY A 138 -3.15 -12.20 -20.03
CA GLY A 138 -4.10 -13.27 -19.70
C GLY A 138 -4.38 -13.42 -18.20
N LEU A 139 -3.72 -12.62 -17.35
CA LEU A 139 -3.84 -12.66 -15.89
C LEU A 139 -4.53 -11.41 -15.30
N VAL A 140 -4.84 -10.42 -16.15
CA VAL A 140 -5.52 -9.17 -15.78
C VAL A 140 -7.02 -9.28 -16.02
#